data_AF-A0A8T6SLN2-F1
#
_entry.id   AF-A0A8T6SLN2-F1
#
_cell.length_a   1.000
_cell.length_b   1.000
_cell.length_c   1.000
_cell.angle_alpha   90.00
_cell.angle_beta   90.00
_cell.angle_gamma   90.00
#
_symmetry.space_group_name_H-M   'P 1'
#
loop_
_entity.id
_entity.type
_entity.pdbx_description
1 polymer ?
#
loop_
_entity_poly.entity_id
_entity_poly.type
_entity_poly.pdbx_seq_one_letter_code
_entity_poly.pdbx_strand_id
1 'polypeptide(L)'
;MKNSEKAEIAVIGGTGFEGLFEDTREVYMGTPFGIPPVIHIGKIDERDVSFLPRHGKDHSVPPHKINYRANIYALKKLGVKRI
;
A
#
# COMPACT_ATOMS: atom_id res chain seq x y z
N MET A 1 -12.08 -19.19 3.06
CA MET A 1 -11.19 -18.67 2.00
C MET A 1 -10.52 -17.41 2.54
N LYS A 2 -9.19 -17.41 2.75
CA LYS A 2 -8.49 -16.19 3.18
C LYS A 2 -8.66 -15.14 2.09
N ASN A 3 -9.15 -13.97 2.47
CA ASN A 3 -9.41 -12.89 1.53
C ASN A 3 -8.05 -12.29 1.12
N SER A 4 -7.51 -12.77 0.00
CA SER A 4 -6.13 -12.56 -0.46
C SER A 4 -5.83 -11.13 -0.93
N GLU A 5 -6.61 -10.15 -0.51
CA GLU A 5 -6.38 -8.73 -0.81
C GLU A 5 -6.46 -7.87 0.45
N LYS A 6 -6.57 -8.48 1.64
CA LYS A 6 -6.68 -7.74 2.89
C LYS A 6 -5.36 -7.69 3.65
N ALA A 7 -5.14 -6.58 4.34
CA ALA A 7 -4.08 -6.39 5.31
C ALA A 7 -4.62 -5.52 6.46
N GLU A 8 -4.35 -5.88 7.72
CA GLU A 8 -4.82 -5.08 8.87
C GLU A 8 -3.86 -3.93 9.21
N ILE A 9 -2.60 -4.06 8.80
CA ILE A 9 -1.53 -3.08 9.02
C ILE A 9 -1.04 -2.58 7.65
N ALA A 10 -0.78 -1.29 7.58
CA ALA A 10 -0.09 -0.67 6.45
C ALA A 10 1.17 0.04 6.91
N VAL A 11 2.15 0.14 6.02
CA VAL A 11 3.29 1.03 6.14
C VAL A 11 3.26 1.98 4.95
N ILE A 12 3.29 3.28 5.21
CA ILE A 12 3.45 4.31 4.17
C ILE A 12 4.88 4.83 4.24
N GLY A 13 5.69 4.52 3.22
CA GLY A 13 7.12 4.82 3.23
C GLY A 13 7.64 5.45 1.94
N GLY A 14 8.95 5.76 1.96
CA GLY A 14 9.72 6.08 0.76
C GLY A 14 10.12 4.81 -0.01
N THR A 15 10.93 4.97 -1.05
CA THR A 15 11.43 3.87 -1.90
C THR A 15 12.35 2.91 -1.14
N GLY A 16 12.33 1.62 -1.48
CA GLY A 16 13.22 0.59 -0.92
C GLY A 16 12.64 -0.25 0.22
N PHE A 17 11.40 0.03 0.65
CA PHE A 17 10.73 -0.73 1.72
C PHE A 17 10.12 -2.04 1.22
N GLU A 18 9.91 -2.20 -0.09
CA GLU A 18 9.33 -3.42 -0.67
C GLU A 18 10.19 -4.67 -0.44
N GLY A 19 11.51 -4.54 -0.29
CA GLY A 19 12.41 -5.66 -0.02
C GLY A 19 12.30 -6.27 1.39
N LEU A 20 11.47 -5.70 2.27
CA LEU A 20 11.28 -6.17 3.64
C LEU A 20 10.19 -7.25 3.78
N PHE A 21 9.46 -7.54 2.71
CA PHE A 21 8.31 -8.42 2.74
C PHE A 21 8.61 -9.73 2.00
N GLU A 22 8.18 -10.84 2.60
CA GLU A 22 8.14 -12.15 1.94
C GLU A 22 6.80 -12.34 1.22
N ASP A 23 6.75 -13.20 0.20
CA ASP A 23 5.54 -13.55 -0.56
C ASP A 23 4.74 -12.32 -1.06
N THR A 24 5.46 -11.30 -1.57
CA THR A 24 4.83 -10.05 -2.00
C THR A 24 3.94 -10.25 -3.21
N ARG A 25 2.75 -9.65 -3.16
CA ARG A 25 1.84 -9.47 -4.29
C ARG A 25 1.47 -8.01 -4.46
N GLU A 26 1.18 -7.63 -5.70
CA GLU A 26 0.75 -6.29 -6.06
C GLU A 26 -0.77 -6.18 -6.10
N VAL A 27 -1.29 -5.06 -5.59
CA VAL A 27 -2.70 -4.72 -5.60
C VAL A 27 -2.90 -3.42 -6.36
N TYR A 28 -3.65 -3.53 -7.44
CA TYR A 28 -4.05 -2.41 -8.30
C TYR A 28 -5.50 -2.06 -7.99
N MET A 29 -5.76 -0.80 -7.62
CA MET A 29 -7.12 -0.38 -7.33
C MET A 29 -7.38 1.10 -7.61
N GLY A 30 -8.55 1.39 -8.16
CA GLY A 30 -9.06 2.76 -8.27
C GLY A 30 -9.75 3.22 -6.98
N THR A 31 -9.74 4.53 -6.75
CA THR A 31 -10.51 5.19 -5.70
C THR A 31 -11.35 6.32 -6.27
N PRO A 32 -12.40 6.79 -5.57
CA PRO A 32 -13.13 8.00 -5.95
C PRO A 32 -12.26 9.26 -6.04
N PHE A 33 -11.04 9.23 -5.50
CA PHE A 33 -10.10 10.34 -5.52
C PHE A 33 -9.01 10.20 -6.58
N GLY A 34 -9.06 9.15 -7.41
CA GLY A 34 -8.06 8.83 -8.43
C GLY A 34 -7.31 7.54 -8.12
N ILE A 35 -6.19 7.35 -8.81
CA ILE A 35 -5.37 6.13 -8.77
C ILE A 35 -4.23 6.35 -7.75
N PRO A 36 -4.13 5.53 -6.68
CA PRO A 36 -2.98 5.51 -5.80
C PRO A 36 -1.80 4.78 -6.47
N PRO A 37 -0.58 4.87 -5.93
CA PRO A 37 0.49 3.95 -6.27
C PRO A 37 0.07 2.49 -6.07
N VAL A 38 0.76 1.57 -6.77
CA VAL A 38 0.59 0.13 -6.55
C VAL A 38 0.87 -0.19 -5.09
N ILE A 39 -0.04 -0.92 -4.45
CA ILE A 39 0.09 -1.34 -3.06
C ILE A 39 0.67 -2.74 -3.05
N HIS A 40 1.71 -2.96 -2.26
CA HIS A 40 2.29 -4.28 -2.07
C HIS A 40 1.68 -4.90 -0.81
N ILE A 41 1.29 -6.17 -0.86
CA ILE A 41 0.94 -6.94 0.33
C ILE A 41 1.93 -8.08 0.42
N GLY A 42 2.58 -8.23 1.56
CA GLY A 42 3.40 -9.39 1.86
C GLY A 42 3.33 -9.74 3.32
N LYS A 43 4.20 -10.67 3.74
CA LYS A 43 4.25 -11.13 5.12
C LYS A 43 5.41 -10.53 5.88
N ILE A 44 5.12 -10.19 7.14
CA ILE A 44 6.11 -10.03 8.20
C ILE A 44 5.68 -11.01 9.30
N ASP A 45 6.53 -12.02 9.55
CA ASP A 45 6.16 -13.21 10.31
C ASP A 45 4.85 -13.83 9.77
N GLU A 46 3.85 -14.04 10.63
CA GLU A 46 2.55 -14.61 10.28
C GLU A 46 1.48 -13.57 9.90
N ARG A 47 1.86 -12.30 9.69
CA ARG A 47 0.92 -11.20 9.46
C ARG A 47 0.99 -10.65 8.04
N ASP A 48 -0.17 -10.51 7.40
CA ASP A 48 -0.32 -9.77 6.15
C ASP A 48 -0.19 -8.26 6.42
N VAL A 49 0.84 -7.64 5.84
CA VAL A 49 1.14 -6.22 5.95
C VAL A 49 1.14 -5.60 4.56
N SER A 50 0.47 -4.45 4.43
CA SER A 50 0.47 -3.68 3.20
C SER A 50 1.54 -2.59 3.21
N PHE A 51 2.13 -2.30 2.06
CA PHE A 51 3.08 -1.23 1.86
C PHE A 51 2.63 -0.33 0.72
N LEU A 52 2.61 0.98 0.99
CA LEU A 52 2.25 2.01 0.01
C LEU A 52 3.43 2.98 -0.17
N PRO A 53 4.10 2.98 -1.33
CA PRO A 53 5.17 3.92 -1.63
C PRO A 53 4.59 5.29 -1.98
N ARG A 54 4.59 6.24 -1.04
CA ARG A 54 3.87 7.53 -1.20
C ARG A 54 4.40 8.41 -2.35
N HIS A 55 5.65 8.18 -2.76
CA HIS A 55 6.30 8.87 -3.87
C HIS A 55 6.24 8.09 -5.20
N GLY A 56 5.52 6.96 -5.23
CA GLY A 56 5.55 6.01 -6.33
C GLY A 56 6.84 5.16 -6.34
N LYS A 57 6.86 4.13 -7.20
CA LYS A 57 7.97 3.16 -7.32
C LYS A 57 9.31 3.84 -7.67
N ASP A 58 9.27 4.83 -8.55
CA ASP A 58 10.47 5.53 -9.04
C ASP A 58 10.75 6.84 -8.28
N HIS A 59 10.14 7.05 -7.10
CA HIS A 59 10.24 8.29 -6.32
C HIS A 59 9.84 9.55 -7.12
N SER A 60 8.98 9.41 -8.12
CA SER A 60 8.69 10.44 -9.11
C SER A 60 7.65 11.47 -8.66
N VAL A 61 6.89 11.20 -7.59
CA VAL A 61 5.84 12.10 -7.11
C VAL A 61 6.36 12.97 -5.96
N PRO A 62 6.48 14.31 -6.11
CA PRO A 62 6.93 15.17 -5.03
C PRO A 62 5.88 15.30 -3.91
N PRO A 63 6.28 15.66 -2.67
CA PRO A 63 5.38 15.70 -1.51
C PRO A 63 4.05 16.46 -1.71
N HIS A 64 4.08 17.56 -2.46
CA HIS A 64 2.93 18.42 -2.73
C HIS A 64 1.99 17.90 -3.85
N LYS A 65 2.38 16.84 -4.55
CA LYS A 65 1.57 16.17 -5.59
C LYS A 65 1.04 14.80 -5.14
N ILE A 66 1.34 14.36 -3.93
CA ILE A 66 0.86 13.10 -3.39
C ILE A 66 -0.67 13.14 -3.30
N ASN A 67 -1.34 12.12 -3.84
CA ASN A 67 -2.78 11.96 -3.73
C ASN A 67 -3.15 11.28 -2.40
N TYR A 68 -3.05 12.03 -1.30
CA TYR A 68 -3.29 11.51 0.06
C TYR A 68 -4.68 10.87 0.20
N ARG A 69 -5.70 11.42 -0.44
CA ARG A 69 -7.07 10.87 -0.37
C ARG A 69 -7.16 9.51 -1.05
N ALA A 70 -6.56 9.34 -2.23
CA ALA A 70 -6.50 8.04 -2.90
C ALA A 70 -5.73 7.02 -2.06
N ASN A 71 -4.58 7.42 -1.51
CA ASN A 71 -3.75 6.52 -0.69
C ASN A 71 -4.50 6.00 0.54
N ILE A 72 -5.07 6.90 1.35
CA ILE A 72 -5.77 6.51 2.58
C ILE A 72 -7.06 5.74 2.28
N TYR A 73 -7.80 6.12 1.23
CA TYR A 73 -9.01 5.40 0.81
C TYR A 73 -8.71 3.97 0.37
N ALA A 74 -7.64 3.79 -0.40
CA ALA A 74 -7.20 2.47 -0.87
C ALA A 74 -6.88 1.55 0.31
N LEU A 75 -6.04 2.01 1.25
CA LEU A 75 -5.73 1.27 2.47
C LEU A 75 -6.98 0.93 3.29
N LYS A 76 -7.92 1.88 3.43
CA LYS A 76 -9.19 1.64 4.12
C LYS A 76 -10.00 0.52 3.44
N LYS A 77 -10.04 0.50 2.11
CA LYS A 77 -10.74 -0.52 1.33
C LYS A 77 -10.07 -1.90 1.42
N LEU A 78 -8.75 -1.97 1.63
CA LEU A 78 -8.00 -3.20 1.93
C LEU A 78 -8.22 -3.71 3.37
N GLY A 79 -9.00 -3.00 4.19
CA GLY A 79 -9.28 -3.41 5.56
C GLY A 79 -8.21 -3.01 6.57
N VAL A 80 -7.31 -2.09 6.20
CA VAL A 80 -6.29 -1.56 7.11
C VAL A 80 -6.96 -0.86 8.29
N LYS A 81 -6.46 -1.19 9.49
CA LYS A 81 -6.87 -0.62 10.77
C LYS A 81 -5.78 0.22 11.41
N ARG A 82 -4.52 0.01 11.01
CA ARG A 82 -3.36 0.74 11.51
C ARG A 82 -2.38 1.07 10.39
N ILE A 83 -1.90 2.31 10.38
CA ILE A 83 -0.87 2.84 9.47
C ILE A 83 0.33 3.25 10.33
#